data_AF-A0A523T1S5-F1
#
_entry.id   AF-A0A523T1S5-F1
#
_cell.length_a   1.000
_cell.length_b   1.000
_cell.length_c   1.000
_cell.angle_alpha   90.00
_cell.angle_beta   90.00
_cell.angle_gamma   90.00
#
_symmetry.space_group_name_H-M   'P 1'
#
loop_
_entity.id
_entity.type
_entity.pdbx_description
1 polymer ?
#
loop_
_entity_poly.entity_id
_entity_poly.type
_entity_poly.pdbx_seq_one_letter_code
_entity_poly.pdbx_strand_id
1 'polypeptide(L)' 'MEGIIGYGAYIPRNRIKVEEIAKVWGADAASYKRGLMLEEKSVPSLDQDTITMSVEAAKYALRR' A
#
# COMPACT_ATOMS: atom_id res chain seq x y z
N MET A 1 31.95 -3.27 6.20
CA MET A 1 30.71 -3.47 6.98
C MET A 1 29.59 -3.50 5.97
N GLU A 2 28.89 -4.63 5.86
CA GLU A 2 27.88 -4.87 4.82
C GLU A 2 26.52 -5.03 5.51
N GLY A 3 25.53 -4.26 5.08
CA GLY A 3 24.19 -4.29 5.68
C GLY A 3 23.31 -3.17 5.14
N ILE A 4 22.00 -3.28 5.38
CA ILE A 4 21.03 -2.24 5.06
C ILE A 4 21.17 -1.14 6.11
N ILE A 5 21.71 0.01 5.71
CA ILE A 5 21.93 1.16 6.59
C ILE A 5 20.77 2.17 6.57
N GLY A 6 19.77 1.97 5.71
CA GLY A 6 18.62 2.85 5.58
C GLY A 6 17.61 2.34 4.54
N TYR A 7 16.40 2.88 4.60
CA TYR A 7 15.34 2.61 3.64
C TYR A 7 14.37 3.79 3.54
N GLY A 8 13.65 3.87 2.42
CA GLY A 8 12.54 4.80 2.23
C GLY A 8 11.34 4.06 1.68
N ALA A 9 10.16 4.63 1.90
CA ALA A 9 8.91 4.01 1.49
C ALA A 9 7.93 5.07 0.99
N TYR A 10 7.19 4.74 -0.05
CA TYR A 10 6.10 5.53 -0.57
C TYR A 10 4.84 4.68 -0.61
N ILE A 11 3.74 5.20 -0.07
CA ILE A 11 2.43 4.52 -0.06
C ILE A 11 1.39 5.50 -0.62
N PRO A 12 0.61 5.11 -1.64
CA PRO A 12 -0.49 5.93 -2.15
C PRO A 12 -1.45 6.39 -1.05
N ARG A 13 -1.96 7.61 -1.20
CA ARG A 13 -2.89 8.23 -0.23
C ARG A 13 -4.27 7.60 -0.29
N ASN A 14 -4.77 7.28 -1.47
CA ASN A 14 -6.11 6.75 -1.64
C ASN A 14 -6.20 5.31 -1.10
N ARG A 15 -7.33 4.99 -0.48
CA ARG A 15 -7.58 3.69 0.13
C ARG A 15 -9.01 3.23 -0.09
N ILE A 16 -9.18 1.91 -0.18
CA ILE A 16 -10.47 1.25 -0.23
C ILE A 16 -10.56 0.28 0.95
N LYS A 17 -11.71 0.30 1.65
CA LYS A 17 -11.98 -0.60 2.77
C LYS A 17 -12.23 -2.02 2.30
N VAL A 18 -11.85 -3.00 3.11
CA VAL A 18 -12.09 -4.43 2.79
C VAL A 18 -13.57 -4.74 2.66
N GLU A 19 -14.44 -4.05 3.40
CA GLU A 19 -15.89 -4.17 3.30
C GLU A 19 -16.44 -3.77 1.92
N GLU A 20 -15.90 -2.70 1.32
CA GLU A 20 -16.31 -2.26 -0.01
C GLU A 20 -15.84 -3.24 -1.09
N ILE A 21 -14.64 -3.79 -0.94
CA ILE A 21 -14.15 -4.87 -1.80
C ILE A 21 -15.09 -6.08 -1.66
N ALA A 22 -15.32 -6.57 -0.44
CA ALA A 22 -16.14 -7.75 -0.17
C ALA A 22 -17.56 -7.61 -0.74
N LYS A 23 -18.16 -6.43 -0.61
CA LYS A 23 -19.48 -6.12 -1.20
C LYS A 23 -19.52 -6.29 -2.71
N VAL A 24 -18.53 -5.78 -3.44
CA VAL A 24 -18.46 -5.88 -4.91
C VAL A 24 -18.26 -7.33 -5.35
N TRP A 25 -17.50 -8.11 -4.58
CA TRP A 25 -17.22 -9.52 -4.87
C TRP A 25 -18.23 -10.51 -4.28
N GLY A 26 -19.31 -10.03 -3.63
CA GLY A 26 -20.33 -10.89 -3.00
C GLY A 26 -19.79 -11.77 -1.87
N ALA A 27 -18.73 -11.33 -1.19
CA ALA A 27 -18.03 -12.09 -0.16
C ALA A 27 -18.34 -11.55 1.26
N ASP A 28 -18.07 -12.39 2.28
CA ASP A 28 -18.15 -11.96 3.68
C ASP A 28 -16.92 -11.13 4.07
N ALA A 29 -17.14 -9.86 4.39
CA ALA A 29 -16.08 -8.94 4.80
C ALA A 29 -15.38 -9.41 6.08
N ALA A 30 -16.10 -10.03 7.02
CA ALA A 30 -15.51 -10.47 8.28
C ALA A 30 -14.53 -11.63 8.07
N SER A 31 -14.84 -12.54 7.14
CA SER A 31 -13.93 -13.57 6.65
C SER A 31 -12.66 -12.98 6.05
N TYR A 32 -12.76 -11.95 5.20
CA TYR A 32 -11.59 -11.28 4.62
C TYR A 32 -10.72 -10.60 5.67
N LYS A 33 -11.32 -9.87 6.63
CA LYS A 33 -10.55 -9.25 7.71
C LYS A 33 -9.79 -10.27 8.54
N ARG A 34 -10.45 -11.37 8.95
CA ARG A 34 -9.81 -12.42 9.75
C ARG A 34 -8.78 -13.22 8.95
N GLY A 35 -9.10 -13.56 7.70
CA GLY A 35 -8.27 -14.40 6.84
C GLY A 35 -7.04 -13.69 6.27
N LEU A 36 -7.18 -12.40 5.93
CA LEU A 36 -6.10 -11.60 5.33
C LEU A 36 -5.41 -10.66 6.34
N MET A 37 -5.97 -10.49 7.54
CA MET A 37 -5.54 -9.49 8.53
C MET A 37 -5.42 -8.09 7.92
N LEU A 38 -6.39 -7.75 7.06
CA LEU A 38 -6.40 -6.52 6.27
C LEU A 38 -7.64 -5.69 6.60
N GLU A 39 -7.44 -4.41 6.91
CA GLU A 39 -8.53 -3.46 7.13
C GLU A 39 -8.84 -2.65 5.86
N GLU A 40 -7.80 -2.23 5.14
CA GLU A 40 -7.90 -1.40 3.93
C GLU A 40 -6.72 -1.64 2.99
N LYS A 41 -6.92 -1.38 1.70
CA LYS A 41 -5.89 -1.47 0.67
C LYS A 41 -5.60 -0.10 0.07
N SER A 42 -4.32 0.24 -0.08
CA SER A 42 -3.87 1.40 -0.85
C SER A 42 -4.15 1.24 -2.34
N VAL A 43 -4.70 2.29 -2.95
CA VAL A 43 -5.04 2.35 -4.38
C VAL A 43 -4.23 3.47 -5.03
N PRO A 44 -3.39 3.17 -6.04
CA PRO A 44 -2.70 4.21 -6.79
C PRO A 44 -3.66 5.09 -7.59
N SER A 45 -3.35 6.38 -7.70
CA SER A 45 -3.91 7.29 -8.70
C SER A 45 -3.30 7.03 -10.08
N LEU A 46 -3.88 7.64 -11.13
CA LEU A 46 -3.42 7.47 -12.51
C LEU A 46 -1.95 7.85 -12.74
N ASP A 47 -1.41 8.78 -11.94
CA ASP A 47 -0.04 9.29 -11.98
C ASP A 47 0.93 8.56 -11.04
N GLN A 48 0.48 7.51 -10.34
CA GLN A 48 1.26 6.76 -9.37
C GLN A 48 1.66 5.38 -9.91
N ASP A 49 2.57 5.38 -10.87
CA ASP A 49 3.17 4.16 -11.39
C ASP A 49 4.39 3.68 -10.56
N THR A 50 4.97 2.54 -10.97
CA THR A 50 6.15 1.95 -10.33
C THR A 50 7.34 2.91 -10.29
N ILE A 51 7.57 3.70 -11.34
CA ILE A 51 8.70 4.64 -11.42
C ILE A 51 8.48 5.77 -10.42
N THR A 52 7.32 6.40 -10.45
CA THR A 52 6.94 7.47 -9.52
C THR A 52 7.10 7.01 -8.07
N MET A 53 6.54 5.86 -7.72
CA MET A 53 6.60 5.35 -6.34
C MET A 53 8.04 5.00 -5.91
N SER A 54 8.85 4.43 -6.81
CA SER A 54 10.23 4.04 -6.52
C SER A 54 11.12 5.28 -6.31
N VAL A 55 10.98 6.28 -7.17
CA VAL A 55 11.75 7.53 -7.08
C VAL A 55 11.39 8.31 -5.81
N GLU A 56 10.10 8.41 -5.47
CA GLU A 56 9.68 9.07 -4.23
C GLU A 56 10.16 8.33 -2.98
N ALA A 57 10.10 7.00 -2.97
CA ALA A 57 10.66 6.20 -1.88
C ALA A 57 12.17 6.42 -1.72
N ALA A 58 12.93 6.46 -2.83
CA ALA A 58 14.36 6.73 -2.80
C ALA A 58 14.69 8.14 -2.29
N LYS A 59 13.96 9.17 -2.75
CA LYS A 59 14.12 10.54 -2.24
C LYS A 59 13.81 10.62 -0.73
N TYR A 60 12.82 9.88 -0.25
CA TYR A 60 12.51 9.85 1.19
C TYR A 60 13.56 9.12 2.01
N ALA A 61 14.26 8.14 1.44
CA ALA A 61 15.40 7.49 2.08
C ALA A 61 16.58 8.47 2.25
N LEU A 62 16.81 9.35 1.27
CA LEU A 62 17.92 10.30 1.29
C LEU A 62 17.65 11.55 2.15
N ARG A 63 16.39 11.93 2.32
CA ARG A 63 15.97 13.11 3.11
C ARG A 63 15.87 12.84 4.62
N ARG A 64 15.79 11.57 5.02
CA ARG A 64 15.73 11.13 6.41
C ARG A 64 17.13 10.83 6.92
#